data_AF-A0A3L6J9P2-F1
#
_entry.id   AF-A0A3L6J9P2-F1
#
_cell.length_a   1.000
_cell.length_b   1.000
_cell.length_c   1.000
_cell.angle_alpha   90.00
_cell.angle_beta   90.00
_cell.angle_gamma   90.00
#
_symmetry.space_group_name_H-M   'P 1'
#
loop_
_entity.id
_entity.type
_entity.pdbx_description
1 polymer ?
#
loop_
_entity_poly.entity_id
_entity_poly.type
_entity_poly.pdbx_seq_one_letter_code
_entity_poly.pdbx_strand_id
1 'polypeptide(L)'
;MGTLLLFVLVGTMAVGASAQNTTSQMGGPGGPPNHMRDPDGTVWINTDIITIMANREIPQFHFWYTADENGTNAKFMTSFVMIAEFEDLNEDGAFQRSEQLFFAPLAAFEWTLTTGIIQDGDVTTEVWLKYTKSGLRTTMMPDAEPAAFNGTGDYMRFEDTTIQIWGHIYLEDYTGEVTDDHGHHCNYTVAGGSELKIDIEIGNFPFSSEDSMVALQTLQRERVITGDQNPQMHRHRIETRERFHNTTIDSMMNWTTTSGNETRFESMNTTGIERMDFIDYDTGIAQGFFSWLDTAVITWPGGITEAVPVNVSYVPTGVGLAVYLTYPYFDNGSILHDPSIGLYPDGVPSIASPIDIVLVAGIGAVALLAILIVIVRKR
;
A
#
# COMPACT_ATOMS: atom_id res chain seq x y z
N MET A 1 -71.56 0.90 -6.00
CA MET A 1 -71.13 1.84 -4.95
C MET A 1 -70.48 1.04 -3.84
N GLY A 2 -69.16 0.88 -3.92
CA GLY A 2 -68.37 0.10 -2.96
C GLY A 2 -67.51 1.05 -2.14
N THR A 3 -67.76 1.08 -0.84
CA THR A 3 -67.02 1.82 0.18
C THR A 3 -65.72 1.07 0.51
N LEU A 4 -64.58 1.73 0.31
CA LEU A 4 -63.26 1.23 0.69
C LEU A 4 -62.95 1.71 2.12
N LEU A 5 -62.75 0.75 3.04
CA LEU A 5 -62.32 0.99 4.42
C LEU A 5 -60.79 1.10 4.45
N LEU A 6 -60.27 2.23 4.92
CA LEU A 6 -58.85 2.48 5.16
C LEU A 6 -58.52 2.12 6.62
N PHE A 7 -57.75 1.07 6.85
CA PHE A 7 -57.17 0.78 8.16
C PHE A 7 -55.84 1.55 8.31
N VAL A 8 -55.81 2.50 9.24
CA VAL A 8 -54.59 3.16 9.70
C VAL A 8 -54.03 2.32 10.85
N LEU A 9 -52.88 1.68 10.62
CA LEU A 9 -52.13 1.00 11.68
C LEU A 9 -51.05 1.94 12.21
N VAL A 10 -51.30 2.51 13.38
CA VAL A 10 -50.30 3.26 14.16
C VAL A 10 -49.44 2.24 14.92
N GLY A 11 -48.21 2.04 14.46
CA GLY A 11 -47.20 1.24 15.15
C GLY A 11 -46.25 2.14 15.93
N THR A 12 -46.34 2.09 17.25
CA THR A 12 -45.41 2.70 18.23
C THR A 12 -44.01 2.09 18.08
N MET A 13 -43.03 2.89 17.66
CA MET A 13 -41.61 2.53 17.70
C MET A 13 -41.13 2.60 19.17
N ALA A 14 -40.95 1.45 19.80
CA ALA A 14 -40.19 1.35 21.05
C ALA A 14 -38.69 1.44 20.73
N VAL A 15 -38.04 2.51 21.19
CA VAL A 15 -36.59 2.66 21.10
C VAL A 15 -35.95 1.76 22.15
N GLY A 16 -35.60 0.54 21.74
CA GLY A 16 -34.72 -0.33 22.51
C GLY A 16 -33.28 0.13 22.29
N ALA A 17 -32.71 0.85 23.26
CA ALA A 17 -31.27 1.06 23.33
C ALA A 17 -30.61 -0.32 23.54
N SER A 18 -29.99 -0.86 22.49
CA SER A 18 -29.02 -1.93 22.63
C SER A 18 -27.65 -1.30 22.71
N ALA A 19 -27.01 -1.46 23.87
CA ALA A 19 -25.60 -1.13 24.05
C ALA A 19 -24.78 -2.08 23.18
N GLN A 20 -24.24 -1.58 22.06
CA GLN A 20 -23.22 -2.29 21.30
C GLN A 20 -21.92 -2.24 22.10
N ASN A 21 -21.59 -3.35 22.74
CA ASN A 21 -20.22 -3.66 23.12
C ASN A 21 -19.39 -3.75 21.83
N THR A 22 -18.59 -2.73 21.55
CA THR A 22 -17.52 -2.75 20.54
C THR A 22 -16.35 -3.57 21.08
N THR A 23 -16.45 -4.89 20.96
CA THR A 23 -15.27 -5.75 20.89
C THR A 23 -15.16 -6.19 19.44
N SER A 24 -14.36 -5.46 18.65
CA SER A 24 -13.99 -5.81 17.29
C SER A 24 -13.18 -7.10 17.32
N GLN A 25 -13.86 -8.24 17.22
CA GLN A 25 -13.20 -9.51 16.98
C GLN A 25 -12.63 -9.46 15.55
N MET A 26 -11.31 -9.28 15.42
CA MET A 26 -10.61 -9.54 14.18
C MET A 26 -10.87 -11.01 13.81
N GLY A 27 -11.27 -11.27 12.56
CA GLY A 27 -11.58 -12.61 12.08
C GLY A 27 -10.37 -13.54 12.27
N GLY A 28 -10.61 -14.76 12.74
CA GLY A 28 -9.58 -15.79 12.78
C GLY A 28 -9.14 -16.21 11.37
N PRO A 29 -8.03 -16.96 11.26
CA PRO A 29 -7.54 -17.46 9.98
C PRO A 29 -8.63 -18.21 9.20
N GLY A 30 -8.78 -17.91 7.91
CA GLY A 30 -9.73 -18.55 6.99
C GLY A 30 -11.14 -17.93 6.95
N GLY A 31 -11.37 -16.76 7.55
CA GLY A 31 -12.60 -15.97 7.36
C GLY A 31 -12.54 -15.11 6.09
N PRO A 32 -13.70 -14.76 5.49
CA PRO A 32 -13.73 -13.78 4.41
C PRO A 32 -13.13 -12.45 4.91
N PRO A 33 -12.49 -11.67 4.02
CA PRO A 33 -11.86 -10.43 4.41
C PRO A 33 -12.86 -9.51 5.10
N ASN A 34 -12.47 -8.95 6.24
CA ASN A 34 -13.30 -7.99 6.95
C ASN A 34 -13.05 -6.59 6.39
N HIS A 35 -14.13 -5.92 6.00
CA HIS A 35 -14.08 -4.57 5.45
C HIS A 35 -14.87 -3.64 6.37
N MET A 36 -14.18 -2.64 6.91
CA MET A 36 -14.75 -1.64 7.80
C MET A 36 -14.46 -0.24 7.25
N ARG A 37 -15.42 0.67 7.45
CA ARG A 37 -15.24 2.09 7.17
C ARG A 37 -15.61 2.90 8.40
N ASP A 38 -14.67 3.70 8.87
CA ASP A 38 -14.86 4.59 10.00
C ASP A 38 -15.67 5.84 9.61
N PRO A 39 -16.27 6.55 10.58
CA PRO A 39 -17.05 7.77 10.30
C PRO A 39 -16.27 8.89 9.59
N ASP A 40 -14.95 8.95 9.78
CA ASP A 40 -14.05 9.89 9.10
C ASP A 40 -13.78 9.50 7.63
N GLY A 41 -14.18 8.29 7.23
CA GLY A 41 -14.00 7.75 5.89
C GLY A 41 -12.80 6.83 5.74
N THR A 42 -12.00 6.64 6.79
CA THR A 42 -10.89 5.68 6.82
C THR A 42 -11.42 4.28 6.55
N VAL A 43 -10.74 3.56 5.67
CA VAL A 43 -11.04 2.20 5.24
C VAL A 43 -10.05 1.27 5.89
N TRP A 44 -10.57 0.15 6.40
CA TRP A 44 -9.79 -0.97 6.90
C TRP A 44 -10.20 -2.22 6.15
N ILE A 45 -9.21 -2.95 5.62
CA ILE A 45 -9.41 -4.25 4.99
C ILE A 45 -8.46 -5.24 5.67
N ASN A 46 -9.01 -6.34 6.19
CA ASN A 46 -8.23 -7.34 6.89
C ASN A 46 -8.40 -8.68 6.18
N THR A 47 -7.29 -9.33 5.80
CA THR A 47 -7.23 -10.76 5.48
C THR A 47 -6.75 -11.54 6.71
N ASP A 48 -6.51 -12.84 6.56
CA ASP A 48 -5.86 -13.69 7.55
C ASP A 48 -4.38 -13.33 7.79
N ILE A 49 -3.71 -12.75 6.80
CA ILE A 49 -2.28 -12.41 6.88
C ILE A 49 -2.08 -10.90 7.08
N ILE A 50 -2.83 -10.05 6.39
CA ILE A 50 -2.53 -8.61 6.27
C ILE A 50 -3.71 -7.73 6.67
N THR A 51 -3.38 -6.60 7.29
CA THR A 51 -4.31 -5.49 7.49
C THR A 51 -3.86 -4.30 6.67
N ILE A 52 -4.79 -3.74 5.91
CA ILE A 52 -4.61 -2.53 5.12
C ILE A 52 -5.47 -1.42 5.69
N MET A 53 -4.88 -0.23 5.82
CA MET A 53 -5.61 1.00 6.12
C MET A 53 -5.33 2.07 5.06
N ALA A 54 -6.40 2.69 4.61
CA ALA A 54 -6.41 3.73 3.58
C ALA A 54 -7.36 4.85 4.01
N ASN A 55 -6.94 6.11 3.91
CA ASN A 55 -7.78 7.26 4.28
C ASN A 55 -8.10 8.16 3.07
N ARG A 56 -8.99 9.14 3.23
CA ARG A 56 -9.46 9.99 2.09
C ARG A 56 -8.53 11.15 1.76
N GLU A 57 -7.41 11.26 2.44
CA GLU A 57 -6.63 12.48 2.47
C GLU A 57 -5.71 12.61 1.27
N ILE A 58 -4.83 11.63 1.13
CA ILE A 58 -3.91 11.41 0.02
C ILE A 58 -3.90 9.90 -0.27
N PRO A 59 -3.57 9.48 -1.51
CA PRO A 59 -3.41 8.06 -1.79
C PRO A 59 -2.25 7.51 -0.97
N GLN A 60 -2.57 6.64 -0.03
CA GLN A 60 -1.58 5.95 0.78
C GLN A 60 -2.15 4.65 1.31
N PHE A 61 -1.27 3.66 1.44
CA PHE A 61 -1.57 2.35 1.97
C PHE A 61 -0.71 2.10 3.18
N HIS A 62 -1.34 1.94 4.34
CA HIS A 62 -0.69 1.36 5.50
C HIS A 62 -0.91 -0.14 5.48
N PHE A 63 0.13 -0.91 5.79
CA PHE A 63 0.13 -2.36 5.64
C PHE A 63 0.92 -3.02 6.78
N TRP A 64 0.33 -4.00 7.47
CA TRP A 64 0.97 -4.77 8.55
C TRP A 64 0.34 -6.16 8.68
N TYR A 65 0.92 -7.04 9.50
CA TYR A 65 0.37 -8.36 9.77
C TYR A 65 -0.95 -8.28 10.57
N THR A 66 -1.99 -9.00 10.17
CA THR A 66 -3.27 -9.03 10.92
C THR A 66 -3.09 -9.54 12.35
N ALA A 67 -2.19 -10.50 12.56
CA ALA A 67 -1.88 -11.00 13.90
C ALA A 67 -1.20 -9.97 14.81
N ASP A 68 -0.69 -8.87 14.24
CA ASP A 68 -0.07 -7.77 14.95
C ASP A 68 -1.06 -6.61 15.08
N GLU A 69 -1.95 -6.70 16.08
CA GLU A 69 -3.11 -5.81 16.24
C GLU A 69 -2.78 -4.31 16.13
N ASN A 70 -1.56 -3.92 16.50
CA ASN A 70 -1.10 -2.52 16.48
C ASN A 70 -0.06 -2.23 15.38
N GLY A 71 0.38 -3.24 14.61
CA GLY A 71 1.50 -3.12 13.68
C GLY A 71 2.81 -2.79 14.39
N THR A 72 3.02 -3.37 15.57
CA THR A 72 4.19 -3.15 16.44
C THR A 72 5.48 -3.82 15.96
N ASN A 73 5.37 -4.85 15.12
CA ASN A 73 6.49 -5.65 14.63
C ASN A 73 6.81 -5.39 13.16
N ALA A 74 5.82 -5.03 12.35
CA ALA A 74 6.01 -4.70 10.93
C ALA A 74 4.86 -3.81 10.46
N LYS A 75 5.10 -2.51 10.26
CA LYS A 75 4.09 -1.60 9.71
C LYS A 75 4.69 -0.68 8.68
N PHE A 76 4.39 -0.98 7.42
CA PHE A 76 4.85 -0.23 6.27
C PHE A 76 3.77 0.71 5.77
N MET A 77 4.22 1.73 5.07
CA MET A 77 3.36 2.68 4.40
C MET A 77 3.96 3.01 3.04
N THR A 78 3.13 2.91 2.00
CA THR A 78 3.40 3.47 0.68
C THR A 78 2.50 4.68 0.50
N SER A 79 3.09 5.87 0.42
CA SER A 79 2.36 7.11 0.10
C SER A 79 2.68 7.57 -1.31
N PHE A 80 1.68 8.04 -2.04
CA PHE A 80 1.87 8.70 -3.34
C PHE A 80 1.94 10.20 -3.11
N VAL A 81 3.11 10.78 -3.36
CA VAL A 81 3.43 12.13 -2.84
C VAL A 81 3.36 13.19 -3.92
N MET A 82 3.90 12.90 -5.11
CA MET A 82 4.16 13.93 -6.13
C MET A 82 4.17 13.32 -7.52
N ILE A 83 3.70 14.09 -8.51
CA ILE A 83 3.88 13.80 -9.93
C ILE A 83 4.67 14.95 -10.59
N ALA A 84 5.65 14.62 -11.41
CA ALA A 84 6.54 15.58 -12.08
C ALA A 84 6.68 15.29 -13.56
N GLU A 85 6.95 16.35 -14.30
CA GLU A 85 7.48 16.33 -15.66
C GLU A 85 8.99 16.63 -15.60
N PHE A 86 9.80 15.88 -16.35
CA PHE A 86 11.24 16.08 -16.44
C PHE A 86 11.76 15.76 -17.85
N GLU A 87 12.94 16.30 -18.19
CA GLU A 87 13.68 15.94 -19.41
C GLU A 87 14.94 15.18 -19.02
N ASP A 88 15.10 13.95 -19.52
CA ASP A 88 16.26 13.11 -19.25
C ASP A 88 17.50 13.62 -20.01
N LEU A 89 18.22 14.56 -19.40
CA LEU A 89 19.36 15.24 -20.02
C LEU A 89 20.61 14.35 -20.14
N ASN A 90 20.64 13.25 -19.38
CA ASN A 90 21.78 12.36 -19.29
C ASN A 90 21.54 10.99 -19.95
N GLU A 91 20.34 10.76 -20.49
CA GLU A 91 19.90 9.56 -21.21
C GLU A 91 19.93 8.28 -20.37
N ASP A 92 19.73 8.38 -19.04
CA ASP A 92 19.64 7.21 -18.14
C ASP A 92 18.21 6.78 -17.81
N GLY A 93 17.21 7.55 -18.26
CA GLY A 93 15.79 7.36 -18.04
C GLY A 93 15.33 7.54 -16.60
N ALA A 94 16.24 7.85 -15.68
CA ALA A 94 15.92 7.97 -14.26
C ALA A 94 15.59 9.41 -13.90
N PHE A 95 14.57 9.60 -13.06
CA PHE A 95 14.24 10.93 -12.58
C PHE A 95 15.36 11.45 -11.67
N GLN A 96 15.85 12.63 -11.98
CA GLN A 96 16.79 13.39 -11.14
C GLN A 96 16.23 14.79 -10.89
N ARG A 97 16.36 15.30 -9.67
CA ARG A 97 15.78 16.61 -9.30
C ARG A 97 16.29 17.78 -10.16
N SER A 98 17.51 17.68 -10.72
CA SER A 98 18.08 18.70 -11.62
C SER A 98 17.45 18.75 -13.01
N GLU A 99 16.69 17.72 -13.39
CA GLU A 99 16.06 17.55 -14.71
C GLU A 99 14.57 17.91 -14.71
N GLN A 100 14.03 18.23 -13.53
CA GLN A 100 12.62 18.57 -13.36
C GLN A 100 12.26 19.86 -14.12
N LEU A 101 11.15 19.79 -14.85
CA LEU A 101 10.50 20.95 -15.47
C LEU A 101 9.38 21.51 -14.59
N PHE A 102 8.39 20.68 -14.27
CA PHE A 102 7.20 21.04 -13.50
C PHE A 102 6.84 19.92 -12.52
N PHE A 103 6.19 20.25 -11.41
CA PHE A 103 5.70 19.22 -10.49
C PHE A 103 4.42 19.64 -9.77
N ALA A 104 3.66 18.65 -9.29
CA ALA A 104 2.51 18.86 -8.44
C ALA A 104 2.55 17.90 -7.24
N PRO A 105 2.48 18.41 -5.99
CA PRO A 105 2.21 17.55 -4.85
C PRO A 105 0.79 16.97 -4.97
N LEU A 106 0.64 15.66 -4.79
CA LEU A 106 -0.66 15.00 -4.90
C LEU A 106 -1.65 15.44 -3.82
N ALA A 107 -1.16 16.00 -2.72
CA ALA A 107 -1.96 16.64 -1.67
C ALA A 107 -2.69 17.94 -2.12
N ALA A 108 -2.29 18.52 -3.26
CA ALA A 108 -2.98 19.68 -3.85
C ALA A 108 -4.32 19.32 -4.51
N PHE A 109 -4.62 18.02 -4.67
CA PHE A 109 -5.85 17.55 -5.28
C PHE A 109 -6.81 16.94 -4.25
N GLU A 110 -8.08 16.96 -4.59
CA GLU A 110 -9.10 16.18 -3.91
C GLU A 110 -9.03 14.72 -4.37
N TRP A 111 -9.27 13.79 -3.44
CA TRP A 111 -9.24 12.36 -3.69
C TRP A 111 -10.52 11.70 -3.21
N THR A 112 -11.12 10.89 -4.08
CA THR A 112 -12.24 10.02 -3.70
C THR A 112 -11.73 8.60 -3.47
N LEU A 113 -11.96 8.07 -2.27
CA LEU A 113 -11.66 6.68 -1.91
C LEU A 113 -12.91 5.81 -1.96
N THR A 114 -12.96 4.89 -2.93
CA THR A 114 -14.01 3.88 -3.09
C THR A 114 -13.46 2.48 -2.80
N THR A 115 -14.36 1.53 -2.52
CA THR A 115 -14.02 0.14 -2.22
C THR A 115 -15.07 -0.80 -2.81
N GLY A 116 -14.68 -2.05 -3.03
CA GLY A 116 -15.59 -3.10 -3.48
C GLY A 116 -14.99 -4.49 -3.34
N ILE A 117 -15.77 -5.48 -3.78
CA ILE A 117 -15.41 -6.89 -3.78
C ILE A 117 -15.73 -7.50 -5.13
N ILE A 118 -14.96 -8.50 -5.54
CA ILE A 118 -15.28 -9.38 -6.67
C ILE A 118 -15.60 -10.75 -6.11
N GLN A 119 -16.65 -11.37 -6.65
CA GLN A 119 -17.12 -12.69 -6.23
C GLN A 119 -17.25 -13.62 -7.43
N ASP A 120 -16.85 -14.88 -7.25
CA ASP A 120 -17.19 -15.99 -8.13
C ASP A 120 -18.24 -16.87 -7.43
N GLY A 121 -19.49 -16.76 -7.89
CA GLY A 121 -20.64 -17.31 -7.16
C GLY A 121 -20.80 -16.65 -5.78
N ASP A 122 -20.74 -17.47 -4.72
CA ASP A 122 -20.86 -17.02 -3.33
C ASP A 122 -19.49 -16.81 -2.64
N VAL A 123 -18.39 -16.96 -3.39
CA VAL A 123 -17.02 -16.86 -2.87
C VAL A 123 -16.43 -15.52 -3.27
N THR A 124 -16.03 -14.71 -2.29
CA THR A 124 -15.21 -13.51 -2.55
C THR A 124 -13.83 -13.95 -3.03
N THR A 125 -13.39 -13.44 -4.17
CA THR A 125 -12.07 -13.74 -4.76
C THR A 125 -11.11 -12.56 -4.67
N GLU A 126 -11.65 -11.35 -4.60
CA GLU A 126 -10.88 -10.12 -4.56
C GLU A 126 -11.57 -9.06 -3.70
N VAL A 127 -10.77 -8.28 -2.98
CA VAL A 127 -11.19 -7.00 -2.41
C VAL A 127 -10.36 -5.90 -3.04
N TRP A 128 -11.02 -4.84 -3.46
CA TRP A 128 -10.34 -3.70 -4.05
C TRP A 128 -10.70 -2.40 -3.34
N LEU A 129 -9.75 -1.48 -3.41
CA LEU A 129 -9.94 -0.07 -3.10
C LEU A 129 -9.48 0.75 -4.30
N LYS A 130 -9.94 2.00 -4.37
CA LYS A 130 -9.56 2.91 -5.44
C LYS A 130 -9.55 4.35 -4.98
N TYR A 131 -8.43 5.00 -5.23
CA TYR A 131 -8.29 6.44 -5.23
C TYR A 131 -8.53 7.00 -6.62
N THR A 132 -9.35 8.03 -6.72
CA THR A 132 -9.57 8.79 -7.95
C THR A 132 -9.30 10.26 -7.69
N LYS A 133 -8.33 10.83 -8.42
CA LYS A 133 -8.06 12.26 -8.41
C LYS A 133 -9.27 13.00 -8.95
N SER A 134 -9.67 14.05 -8.25
CA SER A 134 -10.71 14.98 -8.70
C SER A 134 -10.15 16.40 -8.84
N GLY A 135 -10.93 17.41 -8.44
CA GLY A 135 -10.55 18.81 -8.58
C GLY A 135 -9.40 19.23 -7.67
N LEU A 136 -9.07 20.52 -7.75
CA LEU A 136 -8.10 21.15 -6.89
C LEU A 136 -8.64 21.31 -5.47
N ARG A 137 -7.77 21.09 -4.48
CA ARG A 137 -8.10 21.28 -3.08
C ARG A 137 -8.06 22.76 -2.73
N THR A 138 -9.07 23.23 -2.00
CA THR A 138 -9.15 24.64 -1.58
C THR A 138 -8.33 24.95 -0.32
N THR A 139 -7.99 23.93 0.47
CA THR A 139 -7.18 24.04 1.68
C THR A 139 -6.00 23.08 1.62
N MET A 140 -4.82 23.56 2.01
CA MET A 140 -3.65 22.69 2.17
C MET A 140 -3.89 21.72 3.33
N MET A 141 -3.44 20.48 3.15
CA MET A 141 -3.45 19.50 4.23
C MET A 141 -2.34 19.83 5.22
N PRO A 142 -2.63 20.02 6.51
CA PRO A 142 -1.61 20.34 7.50
C PRO A 142 -0.59 19.21 7.69
N ASP A 143 -1.01 17.95 7.49
CA ASP A 143 -0.20 16.76 7.73
C ASP A 143 0.19 16.00 6.44
N ALA A 144 0.01 16.61 5.25
CA ALA A 144 0.49 15.97 4.03
C ALA A 144 2.02 16.01 4.00
N GLU A 145 2.61 14.88 3.62
CA GLU A 145 4.05 14.80 3.43
C GLU A 145 4.47 15.78 2.32
N PRO A 146 5.46 16.64 2.59
CA PRO A 146 5.92 17.58 1.60
C PRO A 146 6.53 16.80 0.43
N ALA A 147 6.22 17.24 -0.79
CA ALA A 147 6.99 16.81 -1.95
C ALA A 147 8.47 17.06 -1.66
N ALA A 148 9.35 16.20 -2.18
CA ALA A 148 10.79 16.36 -2.03
C ALA A 148 11.29 17.50 -2.95
N PHE A 149 10.68 18.69 -2.90
CA PHE A 149 10.99 19.87 -3.73
C PHE A 149 10.76 21.16 -2.95
N ASN A 150 11.52 22.20 -3.30
CA ASN A 150 11.30 23.54 -2.78
C ASN A 150 10.22 24.25 -3.60
N GLY A 151 9.20 24.78 -2.94
CA GLY A 151 8.11 25.52 -3.57
C GLY A 151 6.76 24.84 -3.42
N THR A 152 5.71 25.46 -3.96
CA THR A 152 4.32 24.97 -3.88
C THR A 152 3.95 24.01 -5.01
N GLY A 153 4.80 23.87 -6.03
CA GLY A 153 4.50 23.17 -7.27
C GLY A 153 3.62 23.98 -8.22
N ASP A 154 3.53 23.49 -9.46
CA ASP A 154 2.74 24.02 -10.57
C ASP A 154 1.40 23.28 -10.69
N TYR A 155 0.78 22.94 -9.56
CA TYR A 155 -0.38 22.03 -9.50
C TYR A 155 -1.58 22.44 -10.37
N MET A 156 -1.74 23.75 -10.66
CA MET A 156 -2.75 24.24 -11.61
C MET A 156 -2.56 23.67 -13.02
N ARG A 157 -1.32 23.42 -13.44
CA ARG A 157 -0.99 22.83 -14.76
C ARG A 157 -1.55 21.40 -14.89
N PHE A 158 -1.63 20.69 -13.76
CA PHE A 158 -2.04 19.28 -13.69
C PHE A 158 -3.52 19.13 -13.29
N GLU A 159 -4.32 20.20 -13.38
CA GLU A 159 -5.75 20.18 -13.05
C GLU A 159 -6.48 19.11 -13.85
N ASP A 160 -6.24 19.04 -15.15
CA ASP A 160 -6.91 18.12 -16.07
C ASP A 160 -6.28 16.72 -16.14
N THR A 161 -5.10 16.51 -15.51
CA THR A 161 -4.47 15.18 -15.43
C THR A 161 -5.37 14.22 -14.67
N THR A 162 -5.67 13.07 -15.26
CA THR A 162 -6.43 12.02 -14.59
C THR A 162 -5.47 11.08 -13.90
N ILE A 163 -5.72 10.76 -12.62
CA ILE A 163 -4.94 9.77 -11.88
C ILE A 163 -5.92 8.84 -11.15
N GLN A 164 -5.76 7.54 -11.36
CA GLN A 164 -6.42 6.50 -10.57
C GLN A 164 -5.35 5.59 -9.97
N ILE A 165 -5.52 5.24 -8.70
CA ILE A 165 -4.66 4.28 -8.00
C ILE A 165 -5.58 3.24 -7.40
N TRP A 166 -5.56 2.04 -7.97
CA TRP A 166 -6.27 0.90 -7.44
C TRP A 166 -5.36 0.11 -6.52
N GLY A 167 -5.97 -0.57 -5.55
CA GLY A 167 -5.30 -1.56 -4.73
C GLY A 167 -6.16 -2.82 -4.73
N HIS A 168 -5.62 -3.90 -5.27
CA HIS A 168 -6.26 -5.20 -5.40
C HIS A 168 -5.64 -6.19 -4.43
N ILE A 169 -6.49 -6.84 -3.63
CA ILE A 169 -6.12 -7.92 -2.73
C ILE A 169 -6.81 -9.18 -3.23
N TYR A 170 -6.03 -10.05 -3.85
CA TYR A 170 -6.51 -11.37 -4.26
C TYR A 170 -6.48 -12.30 -3.06
N LEU A 171 -7.52 -13.14 -2.88
CA LEU A 171 -7.53 -14.12 -1.79
C LEU A 171 -6.77 -15.41 -2.14
N GLU A 172 -6.53 -15.64 -3.43
CA GLU A 172 -5.70 -16.72 -3.95
C GLU A 172 -4.60 -16.11 -4.83
N ASP A 173 -3.55 -16.87 -5.13
CA ASP A 173 -2.47 -16.42 -6.00
C ASP A 173 -3.04 -16.00 -7.37
N TYR A 174 -2.75 -14.76 -7.76
CA TYR A 174 -3.17 -14.19 -9.02
C TYR A 174 -2.02 -14.23 -10.02
N THR A 175 -2.31 -14.63 -11.27
CA THR A 175 -1.37 -14.51 -12.39
C THR A 175 -1.83 -13.35 -13.25
N GLY A 176 -1.00 -12.30 -13.31
CA GLY A 176 -1.19 -11.14 -14.17
C GLY A 176 -0.36 -11.26 -15.44
N GLU A 177 -0.78 -10.54 -16.47
CA GLU A 177 -0.08 -10.48 -17.75
C GLU A 177 -0.01 -9.03 -18.25
N VAL A 178 1.15 -8.64 -18.74
CA VAL A 178 1.36 -7.41 -19.52
C VAL A 178 1.42 -7.81 -20.98
N THR A 179 0.47 -7.32 -21.77
CA THR A 179 0.39 -7.56 -23.22
C THR A 179 0.23 -6.25 -23.96
N ASP A 180 0.76 -6.18 -25.18
CA ASP A 180 0.48 -5.09 -26.11
C ASP A 180 0.09 -5.59 -27.51
N ASP A 181 -0.30 -4.66 -28.39
CA ASP A 181 -0.68 -4.98 -29.77
C ASP A 181 0.51 -5.35 -30.67
N HIS A 182 1.75 -5.17 -30.19
CA HIS A 182 2.99 -5.48 -30.90
C HIS A 182 3.55 -6.87 -30.53
N GLY A 183 2.85 -7.61 -29.67
CA GLY A 183 3.20 -8.98 -29.27
C GLY A 183 4.18 -9.04 -28.09
N HIS A 184 4.35 -7.95 -27.34
CA HIS A 184 4.95 -8.03 -26.01
C HIS A 184 4.04 -8.88 -25.11
N HIS A 185 4.65 -9.76 -24.32
CA HIS A 185 3.96 -10.60 -23.36
C HIS A 185 4.88 -10.89 -22.17
N CYS A 186 4.47 -10.47 -20.98
CA CYS A 186 5.17 -10.74 -19.73
C CYS A 186 4.17 -11.20 -18.69
N ASN A 187 4.46 -12.30 -17.99
CA ASN A 187 3.59 -12.83 -16.94
C ASN A 187 4.22 -12.59 -15.57
N TYR A 188 3.40 -12.25 -14.60
CA TYR A 188 3.82 -12.07 -13.21
C TYR A 188 2.80 -12.68 -12.25
N THR A 189 3.21 -12.87 -11.00
CA THR A 189 2.37 -13.47 -9.96
C THR A 189 2.26 -12.55 -8.77
N VAL A 190 1.05 -12.43 -8.23
CA VAL A 190 0.74 -11.69 -7.00
C VAL A 190 0.32 -12.69 -5.94
N ALA A 191 0.96 -12.66 -4.77
CA ALA A 191 0.69 -13.61 -3.70
C ALA A 191 -0.68 -13.36 -3.05
N GLY A 192 -1.53 -14.38 -3.02
CA GLY A 192 -2.86 -14.32 -2.43
C GLY A 192 -2.80 -14.02 -0.94
N GLY A 193 -3.64 -13.10 -0.47
CA GLY A 193 -3.84 -12.77 0.94
C GLY A 193 -2.70 -11.99 1.60
N SER A 194 -1.51 -11.91 0.98
CA SER A 194 -0.31 -11.27 1.55
C SER A 194 0.28 -10.11 0.73
N GLU A 195 -0.25 -9.85 -0.46
CA GLU A 195 0.23 -8.82 -1.37
C GLU A 195 -0.94 -7.94 -1.88
N LEU A 196 -0.71 -6.63 -1.91
CA LEU A 196 -1.57 -5.63 -2.53
C LEU A 196 -0.97 -5.28 -3.89
N LYS A 197 -1.61 -5.74 -4.97
CA LYS A 197 -1.33 -5.24 -6.33
C LYS A 197 -1.87 -3.84 -6.44
N ILE A 198 -1.11 -2.93 -7.04
CA ILE A 198 -1.48 -1.53 -7.21
C ILE A 198 -1.53 -1.24 -8.71
N ASP A 199 -2.63 -0.67 -9.19
CA ASP A 199 -2.78 -0.29 -10.59
C ASP A 199 -2.76 1.23 -10.66
N ILE A 200 -1.73 1.77 -11.30
CA ILE A 200 -1.55 3.20 -11.47
C ILE A 200 -1.93 3.55 -12.89
N GLU A 201 -3.01 4.32 -13.02
CA GLU A 201 -3.46 4.86 -14.30
C GLU A 201 -3.27 6.37 -14.31
N ILE A 202 -2.47 6.88 -15.26
CA ILE A 202 -2.27 8.32 -15.49
C ILE A 202 -2.68 8.64 -16.91
N GLY A 203 -3.50 9.67 -17.10
CA GLY A 203 -3.95 10.12 -18.41
C GLY A 203 -4.02 11.63 -18.48
N ASN A 204 -4.14 12.17 -19.70
CA ASN A 204 -4.25 13.60 -19.95
C ASN A 204 -3.13 14.43 -19.26
N PHE A 205 -1.90 13.92 -19.34
CA PHE A 205 -0.73 14.56 -18.71
C PHE A 205 -0.27 15.76 -19.55
N PRO A 206 0.01 16.93 -18.94
CA PRO A 206 0.26 18.19 -19.64
C PRO A 206 1.72 18.32 -20.06
N PHE A 207 2.19 17.45 -20.95
CA PHE A 207 3.56 17.48 -21.46
C PHE A 207 3.89 18.84 -22.10
N SER A 208 5.10 19.33 -21.85
CA SER A 208 5.67 20.54 -22.46
C SER A 208 6.45 20.25 -23.74
N SER A 209 6.98 19.03 -23.89
CA SER A 209 7.67 18.55 -25.09
C SER A 209 7.41 17.04 -25.29
N GLU A 210 7.74 16.53 -26.49
CA GLU A 210 7.70 15.09 -26.81
C GLU A 210 8.89 14.31 -26.22
N ASP A 211 9.92 15.03 -25.78
CA ASP A 211 11.12 14.49 -25.13
C ASP A 211 10.95 14.38 -23.60
N SER A 212 9.90 15.00 -23.05
CA SER A 212 9.59 14.97 -21.62
C SER A 212 9.06 13.61 -21.16
N MET A 213 9.38 13.26 -19.92
CA MET A 213 8.94 12.06 -19.22
C MET A 213 8.12 12.41 -17.97
N VAL A 214 7.37 11.44 -17.47
CA VAL A 214 6.61 11.55 -16.22
C VAL A 214 7.34 10.84 -15.11
N ALA A 215 7.45 11.44 -13.93
CA ALA A 215 7.90 10.78 -12.72
C ALA A 215 6.80 10.80 -11.65
N LEU A 216 6.46 9.63 -11.12
CA LEU A 216 5.56 9.49 -9.96
C LEU A 216 6.39 9.12 -8.73
N GLN A 217 6.40 10.01 -7.74
CA GLN A 217 7.06 9.77 -6.47
C GLN A 217 6.15 8.97 -5.54
N THR A 218 6.63 7.79 -5.17
CA THR A 218 6.15 7.05 -4.00
C THR A 218 7.12 7.23 -2.83
N LEU A 219 6.61 7.19 -1.61
CA LEU A 219 7.40 7.29 -0.39
C LEU A 219 7.13 6.05 0.46
N GLN A 220 8.17 5.26 0.65
CA GLN A 220 8.15 4.00 1.39
C GLN A 220 8.63 4.30 2.82
N ARG A 221 7.76 4.09 3.79
CA ARG A 221 8.02 4.42 5.19
C ARG A 221 7.65 3.28 6.11
N GLU A 222 8.23 3.36 7.28
CA GLU A 222 7.75 2.64 8.44
C GLU A 222 6.92 3.59 9.29
N ARG A 223 5.83 3.09 9.86
CA ARG A 223 5.10 3.89 10.83
C ARG A 223 5.70 3.71 12.21
N VAL A 224 6.49 4.69 12.62
CA VAL A 224 6.77 4.95 14.02
C VAL A 224 5.46 5.23 14.75
N ILE A 225 5.10 4.41 15.75
CA ILE A 225 4.00 4.74 16.65
C ILE A 225 4.40 6.03 17.39
N THR A 226 3.69 7.12 17.14
CA THR A 226 3.93 8.41 17.79
C THR A 226 3.86 8.25 19.31
N GLY A 227 4.98 8.48 20.01
CA GLY A 227 5.09 8.33 21.46
C GLY A 227 5.88 7.11 21.94
N ASP A 228 6.29 6.22 21.02
CA ASP A 228 7.25 5.18 21.36
C ASP A 228 8.65 5.77 21.58
N GLN A 229 9.30 5.38 22.67
CA GLN A 229 10.67 5.78 22.97
C GLN A 229 11.69 5.05 22.08
N ASN A 230 11.29 3.91 21.49
CA ASN A 230 12.09 3.08 20.60
C ASN A 230 11.30 2.77 19.31
N PRO A 231 11.17 3.71 18.37
CA PRO A 231 10.63 3.40 17.05
C PRO A 231 11.34 2.18 16.48
N GLN A 232 10.60 1.14 16.10
CA GLN A 232 11.18 0.09 15.27
C GLN A 232 11.61 0.73 13.95
N MET A 233 12.91 0.63 13.68
CA MET A 233 13.50 1.06 12.43
C MET A 233 13.78 -0.19 11.60
N HIS A 234 13.49 -0.13 10.32
CA HIS A 234 13.84 -1.11 9.32
C HIS A 234 14.92 -0.49 8.43
N ARG A 235 15.51 -1.33 7.61
CA ARG A 235 16.39 -0.92 6.54
C ARG A 235 15.72 -1.26 5.23
N HIS A 236 15.87 -0.36 4.28
CA HIS A 236 15.49 -0.60 2.90
C HIS A 236 16.65 -1.32 2.22
N ARG A 237 16.47 -2.58 1.84
CA ARG A 237 17.45 -3.30 1.02
C ARG A 237 16.99 -3.28 -0.43
N ILE A 238 17.81 -2.65 -1.25
CA ILE A 238 17.68 -2.67 -2.69
C ILE A 238 18.52 -3.82 -3.21
N GLU A 239 17.85 -4.81 -3.78
CA GLU A 239 18.52 -5.90 -4.47
C GLU A 239 18.86 -5.44 -5.88
N THR A 240 20.13 -5.53 -6.27
CA THR A 240 20.59 -5.13 -7.59
C THR A 240 21.05 -6.36 -8.38
N ARG A 241 21.19 -6.20 -9.70
CA ARG A 241 21.63 -7.23 -10.65
C ARG A 241 22.87 -8.01 -10.19
N GLU A 242 23.81 -7.35 -9.54
CA GLU A 242 24.96 -8.00 -8.94
C GLU A 242 24.69 -8.18 -7.44
N ARG A 243 24.49 -9.42 -6.97
CA ARG A 243 24.29 -9.74 -5.53
C ARG A 243 25.37 -9.17 -4.59
N PHE A 244 26.50 -8.75 -5.12
CA PHE A 244 27.60 -8.10 -4.39
C PHE A 244 27.47 -6.57 -4.28
N HIS A 245 26.48 -5.96 -4.95
CA HIS A 245 26.15 -4.55 -4.97
C HIS A 245 24.78 -4.23 -4.35
N ASN A 246 24.19 -5.17 -3.60
CA ASN A 246 23.00 -4.90 -2.79
C ASN A 246 23.26 -3.66 -1.94
N THR A 247 22.39 -2.66 -2.09
CA THR A 247 22.50 -1.41 -1.35
C THR A 247 21.51 -1.46 -0.20
N THR A 248 22.01 -1.35 1.02
CA THR A 248 21.18 -1.25 2.22
C THR A 248 21.17 0.19 2.69
N ILE A 249 19.97 0.76 2.77
CA ILE A 249 19.72 2.14 3.15
C ILE A 249 19.02 2.12 4.51
N ASP A 250 19.55 2.92 5.43
CA ASP A 250 18.89 3.16 6.71
C ASP A 250 17.73 4.15 6.52
N SER A 251 16.57 3.89 7.13
CA SER A 251 15.38 4.74 6.99
C SER A 251 15.57 6.18 7.49
N MET A 252 16.54 6.42 8.39
CA MET A 252 16.92 7.77 8.83
C MET A 252 17.94 8.46 7.92
N MET A 253 18.47 7.75 6.93
CA MET A 253 19.42 8.33 5.98
C MET A 253 18.74 9.40 5.15
N ASN A 254 19.42 10.54 5.00
CA ASN A 254 18.92 11.65 4.22
C ASN A 254 19.97 12.09 3.20
N TRP A 255 19.70 11.83 1.92
CA TRP A 255 20.51 12.28 0.79
C TRP A 255 19.88 13.46 0.07
N THR A 256 18.81 14.07 0.58
CA THR A 256 18.19 15.26 -0.01
C THR A 256 19.06 16.50 0.21
N THR A 257 20.25 16.53 -0.40
CA THR A 257 21.03 17.75 -0.56
C THR A 257 20.57 18.49 -1.82
N THR A 258 21.12 19.67 -2.05
CA THR A 258 20.64 20.66 -3.04
C THR A 258 20.82 20.25 -4.51
N SER A 259 21.18 19.01 -4.82
CA SER A 259 21.51 18.56 -6.18
C SER A 259 21.25 17.07 -6.37
N GLY A 260 20.23 16.69 -7.16
CA GLY A 260 20.17 15.44 -7.95
C GLY A 260 20.84 14.19 -7.37
N ASN A 261 20.56 13.80 -6.13
CA ASN A 261 21.17 12.60 -5.52
C ASN A 261 20.32 11.34 -5.71
N GLU A 262 19.29 11.43 -6.54
CA GLU A 262 18.51 10.27 -6.94
C GLU A 262 19.44 9.27 -7.63
N THR A 263 19.47 8.05 -7.11
CA THR A 263 20.27 6.97 -7.68
C THR A 263 19.36 6.12 -8.56
N ARG A 264 19.76 5.91 -9.81
CA ARG A 264 19.05 4.99 -10.72
C ARG A 264 19.07 3.56 -10.17
N PHE A 265 17.92 2.90 -10.25
CA PHE A 265 17.78 1.49 -9.95
C PHE A 265 18.37 0.65 -11.09
N GLU A 266 19.22 -0.31 -10.76
CA GLU A 266 19.80 -1.23 -11.74
C GLU A 266 18.88 -2.45 -11.92
N SER A 267 18.28 -2.57 -13.11
CA SER A 267 17.33 -3.63 -13.43
C SER A 267 17.91 -5.05 -13.32
N MET A 268 17.10 -5.98 -12.80
CA MET A 268 17.35 -7.41 -12.78
C MET A 268 17.02 -8.05 -14.15
N ASN A 269 18.04 -8.61 -14.80
CA ASN A 269 17.97 -9.16 -16.17
C ASN A 269 16.97 -10.31 -16.43
N THR A 270 16.15 -10.76 -15.48
CA THR A 270 15.50 -12.09 -15.58
C THR A 270 14.02 -12.20 -15.24
N THR A 271 13.42 -11.22 -14.58
CA THR A 271 12.06 -11.39 -14.02
C THR A 271 11.03 -10.41 -14.55
N GLY A 272 11.43 -9.28 -15.16
CA GLY A 272 10.52 -8.18 -15.48
C GLY A 272 9.90 -7.54 -14.22
N ILE A 273 10.33 -7.96 -13.04
CA ILE A 273 9.85 -7.54 -11.72
C ILE A 273 11.09 -7.12 -10.93
N GLU A 274 11.08 -5.89 -10.48
CA GLU A 274 12.08 -5.29 -9.61
C GLU A 274 11.52 -5.15 -8.21
N ARG A 275 12.40 -5.12 -7.19
CA ARG A 275 11.96 -5.11 -5.80
C ARG A 275 12.94 -4.42 -4.85
N MET A 276 12.37 -3.83 -3.82
CA MET A 276 13.04 -3.45 -2.58
C MET A 276 12.41 -4.17 -1.40
N ASP A 277 13.24 -4.72 -0.51
CA ASP A 277 12.81 -5.34 0.74
C ASP A 277 12.83 -4.34 1.91
N PHE A 278 11.87 -4.51 2.81
CA PHE A 278 11.88 -3.93 4.15
C PHE A 278 12.45 -4.94 5.14
N ILE A 279 13.60 -4.63 5.73
CA ILE A 279 14.36 -5.53 6.60
C ILE A 279 14.38 -5.01 8.02
N ASP A 280 13.91 -5.83 8.96
CA ASP A 280 14.00 -5.53 10.39
C ASP A 280 15.47 -5.31 10.81
N TYR A 281 15.74 -4.20 11.50
CA TYR A 281 17.11 -3.78 11.82
C TYR A 281 17.83 -4.73 12.79
N ASP A 282 17.10 -5.32 13.74
CA ASP A 282 17.67 -6.11 14.82
C ASP A 282 17.91 -7.56 14.39
N THR A 283 16.96 -8.14 13.65
CA THR A 283 16.96 -9.54 13.23
C THR A 283 17.57 -9.73 11.84
N GLY A 284 17.57 -8.70 10.99
CA GLY A 284 18.01 -8.78 9.60
C GLY A 284 17.04 -9.58 8.70
N ILE A 285 15.84 -9.87 9.17
CA ILE A 285 14.81 -10.62 8.44
C ILE A 285 14.02 -9.65 7.56
N ALA A 286 13.83 -10.01 6.28
CA ALA A 286 12.93 -9.29 5.39
C ALA A 286 11.48 -9.57 5.81
N GLN A 287 10.74 -8.51 6.12
CA GLN A 287 9.36 -8.62 6.60
C GLN A 287 8.35 -8.26 5.52
N GLY A 288 8.73 -7.38 4.59
CA GLY A 288 7.89 -7.02 3.46
C GLY A 288 8.69 -6.47 2.31
N PHE A 289 8.00 -5.99 1.29
CA PHE A 289 8.61 -5.46 0.08
C PHE A 289 7.74 -4.44 -0.62
N PHE A 290 8.37 -3.61 -1.44
CA PHE A 290 7.74 -2.85 -2.51
C PHE A 290 8.36 -3.31 -3.84
N SER A 291 7.54 -3.72 -4.79
CA SER A 291 7.97 -4.19 -6.12
C SER A 291 7.22 -3.50 -7.24
N TRP A 292 7.78 -3.57 -8.44
CA TRP A 292 7.17 -3.01 -9.65
C TRP A 292 7.58 -3.81 -10.87
N LEU A 293 6.76 -3.72 -11.92
CA LEU A 293 7.13 -4.24 -13.22
C LEU A 293 8.09 -3.26 -13.89
N ASP A 294 9.07 -3.78 -14.63
CA ASP A 294 9.96 -2.95 -15.46
C ASP A 294 9.28 -2.45 -16.74
N THR A 295 7.99 -2.76 -16.90
CA THR A 295 7.19 -2.50 -18.08
C THR A 295 5.82 -1.95 -17.67
N ALA A 296 5.37 -0.91 -18.37
CA ALA A 296 4.04 -0.34 -18.29
C ALA A 296 3.38 -0.37 -19.67
N VAL A 297 2.08 -0.12 -19.75
CA VAL A 297 1.34 -0.12 -21.02
C VAL A 297 0.76 1.26 -21.29
N ILE A 298 1.11 1.85 -22.43
CA ILE A 298 0.43 3.02 -22.97
C ILE A 298 -0.81 2.56 -23.74
N THR A 299 -1.95 3.19 -23.49
CA THR A 299 -3.11 3.15 -24.39
C THR A 299 -3.20 4.46 -25.15
N TRP A 300 -2.94 4.41 -26.45
CA TRP A 300 -2.95 5.56 -27.35
C TRP A 300 -4.37 5.99 -27.75
N PRO A 301 -4.56 7.23 -28.22
CA PRO A 301 -5.81 7.64 -28.85
C PRO A 301 -6.20 6.68 -29.99
N GLY A 302 -7.36 6.03 -29.86
CA GLY A 302 -7.81 4.98 -30.78
C GLY A 302 -7.74 3.56 -30.22
N GLY A 303 -7.16 3.39 -29.02
CA GLY A 303 -7.19 2.14 -28.26
C GLY A 303 -6.04 1.18 -28.55
N ILE A 304 -5.05 1.59 -29.35
CA ILE A 304 -3.84 0.80 -29.59
C ILE A 304 -3.00 0.81 -28.31
N THR A 305 -2.45 -0.34 -27.95
CA THR A 305 -1.61 -0.52 -26.77
C THR A 305 -0.15 -0.75 -27.12
N GLU A 306 0.75 -0.23 -26.29
CA GLU A 306 2.20 -0.36 -26.44
C GLU A 306 2.86 -0.57 -25.08
N ALA A 307 3.64 -1.65 -24.96
CA ALA A 307 4.45 -1.90 -23.78
C ALA A 307 5.71 -1.02 -23.82
N VAL A 308 5.95 -0.29 -22.73
CA VAL A 308 7.05 0.66 -22.61
C VAL A 308 7.85 0.41 -21.33
N PRO A 309 9.17 0.69 -21.34
CA PRO A 309 10.00 0.50 -20.17
C PRO A 309 9.62 1.47 -19.04
N VAL A 310 9.70 0.98 -17.81
CA VAL A 310 9.64 1.76 -16.57
C VAL A 310 11.03 1.82 -15.98
N ASN A 311 11.62 3.02 -15.95
CA ASN A 311 12.85 3.24 -15.20
C ASN A 311 12.51 3.73 -13.80
N VAL A 312 13.40 3.45 -12.84
CA VAL A 312 13.22 3.82 -11.45
C VAL A 312 14.46 4.49 -10.90
N SER A 313 14.27 5.52 -10.08
CA SER A 313 15.32 6.08 -9.23
C SER A 313 14.85 6.17 -7.79
N TYR A 314 15.78 6.28 -6.84
CA TYR A 314 15.46 6.38 -5.43
C TYR A 314 16.34 7.38 -4.69
N VAL A 315 15.82 7.94 -3.59
CA VAL A 315 16.58 8.80 -2.69
C VAL A 315 16.10 8.64 -1.24
N PRO A 316 17.02 8.44 -0.28
CA PRO A 316 16.70 8.50 1.15
C PRO A 316 16.35 9.92 1.57
N THR A 317 15.20 10.12 2.22
CA THR A 317 14.68 11.45 2.58
C THR A 317 14.85 11.82 4.05
N GLY A 318 15.33 10.88 4.87
CA GLY A 318 15.39 11.00 6.33
C GLY A 318 14.09 10.65 7.06
N VAL A 319 12.99 10.44 6.33
CA VAL A 319 11.70 9.96 6.87
C VAL A 319 11.22 8.67 6.20
N GLY A 320 12.00 8.16 5.24
CA GLY A 320 11.76 6.97 4.44
C GLY A 320 12.52 7.03 3.11
N LEU A 321 12.24 6.07 2.22
CA LEU A 321 12.82 6.03 0.88
C LEU A 321 11.82 6.55 -0.16
N ALA A 322 12.17 7.63 -0.84
CA ALA A 322 11.43 8.07 -2.02
C ALA A 322 11.86 7.23 -3.22
N VAL A 323 10.89 6.70 -3.95
CA VAL A 323 11.06 5.91 -5.18
C VAL A 323 10.28 6.59 -6.29
N TYR A 324 10.96 6.94 -7.38
CA TYR A 324 10.39 7.60 -8.55
C TYR A 324 10.19 6.57 -9.65
N LEU A 325 8.92 6.29 -9.96
CA LEU A 325 8.55 5.47 -11.12
C LEU A 325 8.45 6.40 -12.33
N THR A 326 9.20 6.12 -13.40
CA THR A 326 9.25 6.99 -14.58
C THR A 326 8.61 6.34 -15.78
N TYR A 327 7.89 7.15 -16.56
CA TYR A 327 7.14 6.74 -17.73
C TYR A 327 7.52 7.65 -18.91
N PRO A 328 7.65 7.11 -20.12
CA PRO A 328 7.92 7.91 -21.30
C PRO A 328 6.71 8.78 -21.68
N TYR A 329 6.89 9.62 -22.69
CA TYR A 329 5.85 10.42 -23.29
C TYR A 329 4.67 9.56 -23.81
N PHE A 330 3.43 9.95 -23.49
CA PHE A 330 2.20 9.22 -23.88
C PHE A 330 1.11 10.13 -24.47
N ASP A 331 1.48 11.12 -25.29
CA ASP A 331 0.61 12.11 -25.97
C ASP A 331 -0.91 11.82 -25.98
N ASN A 332 -1.68 12.50 -25.13
CA ASN A 332 -3.14 12.36 -25.00
C ASN A 332 -3.68 10.93 -24.76
N GLY A 333 -2.80 9.94 -24.59
CA GLY A 333 -3.10 8.60 -24.14
C GLY A 333 -3.15 8.50 -22.62
N SER A 334 -3.10 7.26 -22.14
CA SER A 334 -2.93 6.93 -20.73
C SER A 334 -1.87 5.85 -20.56
N ILE A 335 -1.21 5.86 -19.39
CA ILE A 335 -0.26 4.84 -18.97
C ILE A 335 -0.89 4.03 -17.84
N LEU A 336 -0.75 2.70 -17.90
CA LEU A 336 -1.11 1.74 -16.85
C LEU A 336 0.16 1.03 -16.37
N HIS A 337 0.38 0.99 -15.06
CA HIS A 337 1.51 0.30 -14.45
C HIS A 337 1.10 -0.42 -13.16
N ASP A 338 1.71 -1.58 -12.90
CA ASP A 338 1.33 -2.54 -11.86
C ASP A 338 2.38 -2.72 -10.74
N PRO A 339 2.68 -1.71 -9.89
CA PRO A 339 3.48 -1.95 -8.69
C PRO A 339 2.74 -2.80 -7.65
N SER A 340 3.44 -3.22 -6.61
CA SER A 340 2.86 -4.02 -5.51
C SER A 340 3.59 -3.77 -4.19
N ILE A 341 2.86 -3.94 -3.09
CA ILE A 341 3.41 -3.97 -1.73
C ILE A 341 2.92 -5.23 -1.02
N GLY A 342 3.80 -5.92 -0.31
CA GLY A 342 3.43 -7.15 0.39
C GLY A 342 4.25 -7.40 1.65
N LEU A 343 3.78 -8.38 2.42
CA LEU A 343 4.52 -8.94 3.55
C LEU A 343 4.94 -10.37 3.23
N TYR A 344 6.10 -10.78 3.73
CA TYR A 344 6.56 -12.16 3.61
C TYR A 344 5.84 -13.02 4.67
N PRO A 345 5.10 -14.09 4.30
CA PRO A 345 4.40 -14.92 5.28
C PRO A 345 5.32 -15.53 6.35
N ASP A 346 6.58 -15.80 6.01
CA ASP A 346 7.59 -16.31 6.94
C ASP A 346 8.11 -15.25 7.94
N GLY A 347 7.80 -13.97 7.69
CA GLY A 347 8.10 -12.85 8.58
C GLY A 347 7.01 -12.57 9.61
N VAL A 348 5.89 -13.32 9.60
CA VAL A 348 4.81 -13.17 10.59
C VAL A 348 5.39 -13.35 11.99
N PRO A 349 5.21 -12.39 12.92
CA PRO A 349 5.66 -12.54 14.29
C PRO A 349 5.08 -13.81 14.88
N SER A 350 5.94 -14.67 15.43
CA SER A 350 5.47 -15.81 16.22
C SER A 350 4.66 -15.24 17.38
N ILE A 351 3.33 -15.31 17.29
CA ILE A 351 2.43 -15.08 18.42
C ILE A 351 2.76 -16.17 19.43
N ALA A 352 3.75 -15.90 20.29
CA ALA A 352 3.95 -16.64 21.51
C ALA A 352 2.68 -16.43 22.31
N SER A 353 1.70 -17.30 22.09
CA SER A 353 0.56 -17.41 22.97
C SER A 353 1.15 -17.46 24.37
N PRO A 354 0.79 -16.57 25.30
CA PRO A 354 1.09 -16.83 26.69
C PRO A 354 0.38 -18.15 26.98
N ILE A 355 1.14 -19.25 26.98
CA ILE A 355 0.66 -20.51 27.51
C ILE A 355 0.23 -20.10 28.91
N ASP A 356 -1.05 -20.24 29.20
CA ASP A 356 -1.66 -19.81 30.44
C ASP A 356 -1.06 -20.69 31.56
N ILE A 357 0.15 -20.32 32.02
CA ILE A 357 0.90 -21.01 33.08
C ILE A 357 0.05 -21.05 34.34
N VAL A 358 -0.91 -20.13 34.48
CA VAL A 358 -1.92 -20.12 35.55
C VAL A 358 -2.83 -21.34 35.49
N LEU A 359 -3.22 -21.82 34.30
CA LEU A 359 -4.09 -23.00 34.17
C LEU A 359 -3.32 -24.30 34.44
N VAL A 360 -2.07 -24.41 33.97
CA VAL A 360 -1.23 -25.60 34.20
C VAL A 360 -0.72 -25.66 35.65
N ALA A 361 -0.35 -24.52 36.25
CA ALA A 361 -0.01 -24.46 37.67
C ALA A 361 -1.23 -24.68 38.57
N GLY A 362 -2.43 -24.20 38.15
CA GLY A 362 -3.69 -24.43 38.86
C GLY A 362 -4.11 -25.89 38.89
N ILE A 363 -4.02 -26.60 37.76
CA ILE A 363 -4.33 -28.04 37.70
C ILE A 363 -3.27 -28.87 38.48
N GLY A 364 -1.99 -28.49 38.39
CA GLY A 364 -0.91 -29.13 39.16
C GLY A 364 -1.06 -28.98 40.67
N ALA A 365 -1.45 -27.79 41.15
CA ALA A 365 -1.66 -27.53 42.57
C ALA A 365 -2.89 -28.25 43.14
N VAL A 366 -3.99 -28.33 42.37
CA VAL A 366 -5.20 -29.06 42.79
C VAL A 366 -4.97 -30.58 42.80
N ALA A 367 -4.22 -31.11 41.84
CA ALA A 367 -3.85 -32.53 41.82
C ALA A 367 -2.94 -32.90 43.02
N LEU A 368 -1.97 -32.05 43.36
CA LEU A 368 -1.11 -32.24 44.54
C LEU A 368 -1.90 -32.17 45.85
N LEU A 369 -2.84 -31.22 45.99
CA LEU A 369 -3.72 -31.12 47.16
C LEU A 369 -4.65 -32.34 47.29
N ALA A 370 -5.21 -32.84 46.18
CA ALA A 370 -6.04 -34.03 46.19
C ALA A 370 -5.26 -35.28 46.62
N ILE A 371 -4.02 -35.45 46.14
CA ILE A 371 -3.13 -36.55 46.54
C ILE A 371 -2.79 -36.47 48.03
N LEU A 372 -2.49 -35.26 48.54
CA LEU A 372 -2.18 -35.04 49.97
C LEU A 372 -3.36 -35.37 50.88
N ILE A 373 -4.59 -34.98 50.49
CA ILE A 373 -5.81 -35.29 51.24
C ILE A 373 -6.08 -36.80 51.28
N VAL A 374 -5.85 -37.52 50.17
CA VAL A 374 -6.01 -38.99 50.12
C VAL A 374 -4.98 -39.70 50.99
N ILE A 375 -3.74 -39.21 51.07
CA ILE A 375 -2.68 -39.79 51.92
C ILE A 375 -2.99 -39.58 53.40
N VAL A 376 -3.46 -38.38 53.80
CA VAL A 376 -3.81 -38.07 55.20
C VAL A 376 -5.04 -38.86 55.67
N ARG A 377 -6.01 -39.15 54.79
CA ARG A 377 -7.19 -39.96 55.14
C ARG A 377 -6.93 -41.47 55.25
N LYS A 378 -5.77 -41.96 54.77
CA LYS A 378 -5.40 -43.39 54.79
C LYS A 378 -4.49 -43.79 55.96
N ARG A 379 -4.15 -42.85 56.84
CA ARG A 379 -3.59 -43.11 58.17
C ARG A 379 -4.66 -42.87 59.22
#